data_AF-A0A645DM29-F1
#
_entry.id   AF-A0A645DM29-F1
#
_cell.length_a   1.000
_cell.length_b   1.000
_cell.length_c   1.000
_cell.angle_alpha   90.00
_cell.angle_beta   90.00
_cell.angle_gamma   90.00
#
_symmetry.space_group_name_H-M   'P 1'
#
loop_
_entity.id
_entity.type
_entity.pdbx_description
1 polymer ?
#
loop_
_entity_poly.entity_id
_entity_poly.type
_entity_poly.pdbx_seq_one_letter_code
_entity_poly.pdbx_strand_id
1 'polypeptide(L)'
;MAHTIVNTLAITSGIVCDGAKASCAAKIATAVDAGILGYDMFLNGQQFLSGDGLVSSGVENTICNIGRLGREGMRETDREIIQMMTCDM
;
A
#
# COMPACT_ATOMS: atom_id res chain seq x y z
N MET A 1 -17.21 -4.55 5.78
CA MET A 1 -16.70 -4.79 4.41
C MET A 1 -15.84 -3.63 3.93
N ALA A 2 -16.36 -2.38 3.82
CA ALA A 2 -15.54 -1.24 3.38
C ALA A 2 -14.25 -1.03 4.19
N HIS A 3 -14.30 -1.23 5.52
CA HIS A 3 -13.12 -1.10 6.38
C HIS A 3 -12.06 -2.19 6.18
N THR A 4 -12.42 -3.35 5.61
CA THR A 4 -11.44 -4.36 5.21
C THR A 4 -10.47 -3.79 4.18
N ILE A 5 -11.00 -3.06 3.19
CA ILE A 5 -10.20 -2.40 2.15
C ILE A 5 -9.34 -1.31 2.77
N VAL A 6 -9.92 -0.46 3.63
CA VAL A 6 -9.18 0.58 4.34
C VAL A 6 -8.02 0.00 5.15
N ASN A 7 -8.26 -1.06 5.91
CA ASN A 7 -7.23 -1.71 6.73
C ASN A 7 -6.11 -2.28 5.88
N THR A 8 -6.48 -3.02 4.82
CA THR A 8 -5.52 -3.60 3.88
C THR A 8 -4.62 -2.51 3.28
N LEU A 9 -5.25 -1.45 2.77
CA LEU A 9 -4.58 -0.34 2.13
C LEU A 9 -3.68 0.44 3.09
N ALA A 10 -4.12 0.66 4.32
CA ALA A 10 -3.30 1.30 5.35
C ALA A 10 -2.02 0.49 5.63
N ILE A 11 -2.14 -0.84 5.71
CA ILE A 11 -1.00 -1.75 5.95
C ILE A 11 -0.03 -1.78 4.76
N THR A 12 -0.55 -1.83 3.53
CA THR A 12 0.29 -2.10 2.34
C THR A 12 0.74 -0.85 1.58
N SER A 13 0.16 0.32 1.84
CA SER A 13 0.41 1.56 1.05
C SER A 13 1.86 2.02 0.98
N GLY A 14 2.73 1.56 1.90
CA GLY A 14 4.16 1.85 1.91
C GLY A 14 5.05 0.80 1.22
N ILE A 15 4.49 -0.29 0.70
CA ILE A 15 5.28 -1.33 0.03
C ILE A 15 5.75 -0.82 -1.34
N VAL A 16 7.07 -0.75 -1.52
CA VAL A 16 7.71 -0.26 -2.74
C VAL A 16 7.91 -1.42 -3.74
N CYS A 17 7.59 -1.19 -5.02
CA CYS A 17 7.87 -2.12 -6.11
C CYS A 17 9.21 -1.75 -6.78
N ASP A 18 10.14 -2.69 -6.79
CA ASP A 18 11.50 -2.59 -7.35
C ASP A 18 11.69 -3.49 -8.59
N GLY A 19 10.62 -4.12 -9.08
CA GLY A 19 10.66 -4.99 -10.25
C GLY A 19 11.48 -6.28 -10.11
N ALA A 20 11.98 -6.60 -8.91
CA ALA A 20 12.79 -7.79 -8.68
C ALA A 20 11.88 -9.03 -8.54
N LYS A 21 11.93 -9.94 -9.53
CA LYS A 21 11.00 -11.09 -9.68
C LYS A 21 10.64 -11.82 -8.37
N ALA A 22 11.63 -12.17 -7.55
CA ALA A 22 11.40 -12.88 -6.29
C ALA A 22 10.76 -11.99 -5.21
N SER A 23 11.22 -10.75 -5.06
CA SER A 23 10.65 -9.82 -4.08
C SER A 23 9.25 -9.38 -4.48
N CYS A 24 8.94 -9.29 -5.78
CA CYS A 24 7.57 -9.06 -6.29
C CYS A 24 6.61 -10.17 -5.83
N ALA A 25 7.00 -11.45 -5.94
CA ALA A 25 6.18 -12.56 -5.47
C ALA A 25 5.95 -12.49 -3.95
N ALA A 26 6.99 -12.20 -3.17
CA ALA A 26 6.88 -12.02 -1.72
C ALA A 26 5.93 -10.87 -1.37
N LYS A 27 6.03 -9.73 -2.05
CA LYS A 27 5.15 -8.55 -1.83
C LYS A 27 3.69 -8.83 -2.17
N ILE A 28 3.41 -9.62 -3.21
CA ILE A 28 2.05 -10.08 -3.52
C ILE A 28 1.51 -10.95 -2.38
N ALA A 29 2.29 -11.91 -1.89
CA ALA A 29 1.88 -12.74 -0.76
C ALA A 29 1.59 -11.88 0.49
N THR A 30 2.48 -10.93 0.82
CA THR A 30 2.27 -9.99 1.93
C THR A 30 1.00 -9.15 1.75
N ALA A 31 0.67 -8.72 0.52
CA ALA A 31 -0.56 -7.97 0.26
C ALA A 31 -1.82 -8.82 0.48
N VAL A 32 -1.78 -10.10 0.12
CA VAL A 32 -2.88 -11.05 0.41
C VAL A 32 -3.02 -11.25 1.92
N ASP A 33 -1.91 -11.48 2.63
CA ASP A 33 -1.92 -11.65 4.08
C ASP A 33 -2.46 -10.39 4.80
N ALA A 34 -2.07 -9.21 4.34
CA ALA A 34 -2.61 -7.94 4.84
C ALA A 34 -4.13 -7.81 4.57
N GLY A 35 -4.62 -8.36 3.45
CA GLY A 35 -6.04 -8.44 3.15
C GLY A 35 -6.81 -9.31 4.14
N ILE A 36 -6.26 -10.48 4.45
CA ILE A 36 -6.81 -11.41 5.45
C ILE A 36 -6.80 -10.75 6.83
N LEU A 37 -5.68 -10.14 7.23
CA LEU A 37 -5.56 -9.41 8.49
C LEU A 37 -6.55 -8.24 8.56
N GLY A 38 -6.66 -7.44 7.50
CA GLY A 38 -7.59 -6.31 7.44
C GLY A 38 -9.05 -6.76 7.54
N TYR A 39 -9.38 -7.95 7.04
CA TYR A 39 -10.70 -8.57 7.20
C TYR A 39 -10.94 -9.05 8.63
N ASP A 40 -9.97 -9.72 9.24
CA ASP A 40 -10.06 -10.17 10.63
C ASP A 40 -10.22 -8.98 11.59
N MET A 41 -9.44 -7.91 11.41
CA MET A 41 -9.62 -6.65 12.13
C MET A 41 -11.05 -6.13 12.01
N PHE A 42 -11.62 -6.10 10.80
CA PHE A 42 -12.99 -5.66 10.58
C PHE A 42 -14.02 -6.53 11.34
N LEU A 43 -13.86 -7.85 11.32
CA LEU A 43 -14.73 -8.77 12.08
C LEU A 43 -14.66 -8.53 13.58
N ASN A 44 -13.48 -8.14 14.09
CA ASN A 44 -13.26 -7.81 15.48
C ASN A 44 -13.59 -6.33 15.84
N GLY A 45 -14.23 -5.58 14.94
CA GLY A 45 -14.61 -4.19 15.18
C GLY A 45 -13.44 -3.20 15.16
N GLN A 46 -12.28 -3.62 14.65
CA GLN A 46 -11.05 -2.82 14.56
C GLN A 46 -10.89 -2.22 13.16
N GLN A 47 -10.39 -0.99 13.12
CA GLN A 47 -10.15 -0.27 11.88
C GLN A 47 -9.13 0.85 12.07
N PHE A 48 -8.44 1.21 11.00
CA PHE A 48 -7.80 2.53 10.91
C PHE A 48 -8.85 3.59 10.60
N LEU A 49 -8.62 4.79 11.12
CA LEU A 49 -9.52 5.92 11.03
C LEU A 49 -8.92 7.05 10.21
N SER A 50 -9.78 7.97 9.78
CA SER A 50 -9.35 9.19 9.11
C SER A 50 -8.34 9.94 9.97
N GLY A 51 -7.20 10.31 9.36
CA GLY A 51 -6.08 10.94 10.07
C GLY A 51 -4.95 9.96 10.44
N ASP A 52 -5.18 8.65 10.34
CA ASP A 52 -4.12 7.64 10.43
C ASP A 52 -3.32 7.63 9.11
N GLY A 53 -2.47 8.65 8.94
CA GLY A 53 -1.61 8.80 7.77
C GLY A 53 -2.39 8.98 6.47
N LEU A 54 -2.37 7.97 5.59
CA LEU A 54 -2.98 8.03 4.25
C LEU A 54 -4.49 7.72 4.24
N VAL A 55 -5.04 7.28 5.39
CA VAL A 55 -6.46 6.97 5.53
C VAL A 55 -7.29 8.26 5.58
N SER A 56 -8.35 8.29 4.79
CA SER A 56 -9.28 9.41 4.69
C SER A 56 -10.72 8.97 4.87
N SER A 57 -11.58 9.91 5.25
CA SER A 57 -13.00 9.65 5.46
C SER A 57 -13.64 9.14 4.17
N GLY A 58 -14.12 7.89 4.20
CA GLY A 58 -14.65 7.20 3.03
C GLY A 58 -13.61 6.32 2.34
N VAL A 59 -13.99 5.07 2.05
CA VAL A 59 -13.11 4.07 1.42
C VAL A 59 -12.58 4.55 0.06
N GLU A 60 -13.42 5.18 -0.75
CA GLU A 60 -13.03 5.71 -2.07
C GLU A 60 -12.00 6.82 -1.97
N ASN A 61 -12.09 7.68 -0.95
CA ASN A 61 -11.09 8.73 -0.74
C ASN A 61 -9.73 8.13 -0.37
N THR A 62 -9.72 7.07 0.46
CA THR A 62 -8.50 6.33 0.79
C THR A 62 -7.91 5.65 -0.46
N ILE A 63 -8.73 5.01 -1.29
CA ILE A 63 -8.31 4.41 -2.57
C ILE A 63 -7.73 5.49 -3.50
N CYS A 64 -8.42 6.62 -3.66
CA CYS A 64 -7.96 7.74 -4.49
C CYS A 64 -6.62 8.31 -4.01
N ASN A 65 -6.43 8.49 -2.70
CA ASN A 65 -5.18 8.97 -2.13
C ASN A 65 -4.02 8.01 -2.42
N ILE A 66 -4.22 6.71 -2.24
CA ILE A 66 -3.19 5.71 -2.47
C ILE A 66 -2.90 5.56 -3.96
N GLY A 67 -3.93 5.59 -4.80
CA GLY A 67 -3.77 5.61 -6.25
C GLY A 67 -2.99 6.84 -6.73
N ARG A 68 -3.27 8.02 -6.15
CA ARG A 68 -2.51 9.23 -6.43
C ARG A 68 -1.06 9.13 -5.95
N LEU A 69 -0.82 8.60 -4.74
CA LEU A 69 0.54 8.35 -4.23
C LEU A 69 1.31 7.44 -5.19
N GLY A 70 0.72 6.33 -5.63
CA GLY A 70 1.32 5.41 -6.58
C GLY A 70 1.58 6.04 -7.97
N ARG A 71 0.66 6.86 -8.48
CA ARG A 71 0.79 7.47 -9.82
C ARG A 71 1.72 8.67 -9.86
N GLU A 72 1.62 9.55 -8.87
CA GLU A 72 2.32 10.84 -8.83
C GLU A 72 3.52 10.78 -7.89
N GLY A 73 3.32 10.32 -6.66
CA GLY A 73 4.35 10.31 -5.62
C GLY A 73 5.49 9.35 -5.92
N MET A 74 5.19 8.15 -6.41
CA MET A 74 6.21 7.14 -6.70
C MET A 74 7.02 7.42 -7.97
N ARG A 75 6.73 8.49 -8.74
CA ARG A 75 7.50 8.79 -9.96
C ARG A 75 8.97 9.09 -9.69
N GLU A 76 9.25 9.90 -8.68
CA GLU A 76 10.64 10.17 -8.30
C GLU A 76 11.25 8.98 -7.57
N THR A 77 10.47 8.26 -6.76
CA THR A 77 10.92 7.00 -6.14
C THR A 77 11.36 5.96 -7.17
N ASP A 78 10.62 5.80 -8.27
CA ASP A 78 10.97 4.91 -9.38
C ASP A 78 12.32 5.28 -10.01
N ARG A 79 12.58 6.59 -10.20
CA ARG A 79 13.88 7.06 -10.71
C ARG A 79 15.03 6.74 -9.75
N GLU A 80 14.84 6.98 -8.46
CA GLU A 80 15.84 6.66 -7.44
C GLU A 80 16.11 5.14 -7.38
N ILE A 81 15.07 4.31 -7.48
CA ILE A 81 15.21 2.85 -7.56
C ILE A 81 16.06 2.46 -8.76
N ILE A 82 15.77 3.03 -9.94
CA ILE A 82 16.53 2.74 -11.16
C ILE A 82 18.01 3.14 -10.99
N GLN A 83 18.30 4.32 -10.42
CA GLN A 83 19.68 4.76 -10.14
C GLN A 83 20.40 3.81 -9.18
N MET A 84 19.71 3.37 -8.11
CA MET A 84 20.26 2.36 -7.18
C MET A 84 20.55 1.03 -7.88
N MET A 85 19.67 0.61 -8.80
CA MET A 85 19.80 -0.65 -9.53
C MET A 85 20.92 -0.63 -10.58
N THR A 86 21.15 0.51 -11.24
CA THR A 86 22.17 0.62 -12.30
C THR A 86 23.53 1.11 -11.80
N CYS A 87 23.63 1.54 -10.54
CA CYS A 87 24.84 2.14 -9.96
C CYS A 87 25.39 3.32 -10.78
N ASP A 88 24.52 4.03 -11.50
CA ASP A 88 24.87 5.28 -12.16
C ASP A 88 24.78 6.41 -11.13
N MET A 89 25.93 6.81 -10.57
CA MET A 89 26.11 8.08 -9.86
C MET A 89 26.52 9.18 -10.84
#